data_AF-F4KNF4-F1
#
_entry.id   AF-F4KNF4-F1
#
_cell.length_a   1.000
_cell.length_b   1.000
_cell.length_c   1.000
_cell.angle_alpha   90.00
_cell.angle_beta   90.00
_cell.angle_gamma   90.00
#
_symmetry.space_group_name_H-M   'P 1'
#
loop_
_entity.id
_entity.type
_entity.pdbx_description
1 polymer ?
#
loop_
_entity_poly.entity_id
_entity_poly.type
_entity_poly.pdbx_seq_one_letter_code
_entity_poly.pdbx_strand_id
1 'polypeptide(L)'
;MKRQYTLLLLLAMTLLGVATQTKAQTPLMEPSIDLTFITDDENASLLIGVVAPVDGCWIDLNGDGQCQDNEKIQKGTEKRPIDLPKDLTKTTIYGPITYLNLNKTALTAIDLSKINTLKELWCYQTGIMELDVTGQTDLEKLFCHSNMIKKLDLSQNPKLRELGVQNSMLTAIDLSKLPELEVAVLSGNKLGTLDLTHNPKLRILYCEKTELTSLDLSKCPDLTFVQCSMNYDLKTVDLSMLPKLEVFKADLIGMKSLDVSHNPKLKQLHLGGNNLTTLDLSNNPLLEELNLNLNKKLTSLDFLSGLPELKMLAIKKINFTFDPDFSKNTKLEYINMANCGFKKLDLSHNPMINKLFCERNELTELDLTKTPKLLDFIAFENNLTSLDFSACKQLQYADISVNAIDEHAMQVIVESIPKFKLLDPTFLAAGRFIAIDIAEGEEKNDITDRQVKVATGKGWELMNGNAGDPQPYPGRSTVSVTQLATTETAIYYNSADERLYVRLAETMPATLLKVYAASGEELLSEVYDQDDSSIYVGYLPQGAYIVQVGDTTYKFVKR
;
A
#
# COMPACT_ATOMS: atom_id res chain seq x y z
N MET A 1 -40.89 -42.76 -45.50
CA MET A 1 -40.17 -42.67 -46.79
C MET A 1 -40.99 -41.76 -47.71
N LYS A 2 -40.45 -40.56 -48.05
CA LYS A 2 -40.81 -39.56 -49.11
C LYS A 2 -42.27 -39.01 -49.20
N ARG A 3 -42.58 -37.71 -48.89
CA ARG A 3 -42.40 -36.39 -49.60
C ARG A 3 -43.33 -36.20 -50.83
N GLN A 4 -44.09 -35.12 -51.12
CA GLN A 4 -44.18 -33.70 -50.69
C GLN A 4 -45.56 -33.02 -51.01
N TYR A 5 -45.90 -32.01 -50.18
CA TYR A 5 -46.74 -30.77 -50.18
C TYR A 5 -47.62 -30.27 -51.36
N THR A 6 -48.49 -29.23 -51.25
CA THR A 6 -49.57 -28.69 -50.34
C THR A 6 -50.06 -27.35 -50.97
N LEU A 7 -51.33 -26.96 -50.74
CA LEU A 7 -51.86 -25.60 -50.47
C LEU A 7 -52.66 -24.82 -51.55
N LEU A 8 -53.91 -24.43 -51.22
CA LEU A 8 -54.57 -23.17 -51.62
C LEU A 8 -55.94 -23.00 -50.92
N LEU A 9 -56.17 -21.89 -50.21
CA LEU A 9 -57.52 -21.40 -49.84
C LEU A 9 -57.54 -19.95 -49.28
N LEU A 10 -58.56 -19.18 -49.73
CA LEU A 10 -59.17 -17.91 -49.24
C LEU A 10 -58.38 -16.57 -49.38
N LEU A 11 -58.99 -15.37 -49.50
CA LEU A 11 -60.23 -14.80 -50.07
C LEU A 11 -60.14 -13.26 -49.85
N ALA A 12 -61.00 -12.46 -50.51
CA ALA A 12 -60.84 -11.03 -50.79
C ALA A 12 -61.59 -10.02 -49.87
N MET A 13 -61.26 -8.72 -50.05
CA MET A 13 -62.08 -7.47 -50.01
C MET A 13 -61.96 -6.40 -48.89
N THR A 14 -61.36 -5.25 -49.29
CA THR A 14 -61.80 -3.82 -49.25
C THR A 14 -61.87 -2.91 -47.99
N LEU A 15 -61.15 -1.78 -48.12
CA LEU A 15 -61.48 -0.34 -47.87
C LEU A 15 -61.33 0.33 -46.48
N LEU A 16 -60.71 1.53 -46.55
CA LEU A 16 -60.67 2.71 -45.66
C LEU A 16 -59.66 2.75 -44.49
N GLY A 17 -58.62 3.58 -44.69
CA GLY A 17 -57.70 4.05 -43.65
C GLY A 17 -56.99 5.31 -44.11
N VAL A 18 -57.46 6.45 -43.61
CA VAL A 18 -57.09 7.82 -43.94
C VAL A 18 -55.58 8.06 -43.88
N ALA A 19 -55.07 8.79 -44.88
CA ALA A 19 -53.74 9.37 -44.86
C ALA A 19 -53.58 10.34 -43.69
N THR A 20 -52.80 9.96 -42.68
CA THR A 20 -51.95 10.91 -41.98
C THR A 20 -50.57 10.82 -42.63
N GLN A 21 -50.27 11.77 -43.51
CA GLN A 21 -48.90 12.13 -43.80
C GLN A 21 -48.27 12.66 -42.49
N THR A 22 -47.76 11.78 -41.65
CA THR A 22 -46.54 12.13 -40.93
C THR A 22 -45.48 12.20 -42.00
N LYS A 23 -45.11 13.42 -42.42
CA LYS A 23 -43.81 13.65 -43.03
C LYS A 23 -42.80 13.04 -42.06
N ALA A 24 -42.36 11.80 -42.32
CA ALA A 24 -41.09 11.33 -41.80
C ALA A 24 -40.08 12.31 -42.35
N GLN A 25 -39.61 13.21 -41.48
CA GLN A 25 -38.46 14.04 -41.74
C GLN A 25 -37.39 13.10 -42.26
N THR A 26 -36.90 13.34 -43.48
CA THR A 26 -35.74 12.64 -44.00
C THR A 26 -34.67 12.62 -42.90
N PRO A 27 -34.13 11.45 -42.50
CA PRO A 27 -33.12 11.38 -41.47
C PRO A 27 -32.01 12.35 -41.85
N LEU A 28 -31.62 13.23 -40.93
CA LEU A 28 -30.46 14.10 -41.09
C LEU A 28 -29.22 13.19 -41.22
N MET A 29 -28.87 12.82 -42.44
CA MET A 29 -27.56 12.25 -42.76
C MET A 29 -26.58 13.42 -42.83
N GLU A 30 -25.66 13.46 -41.87
CA GLU A 30 -24.53 14.38 -41.68
C GLU A 30 -24.82 15.67 -40.89
N PRO A 31 -23.93 16.04 -39.95
CA PRO A 31 -22.72 15.32 -39.51
C PRO A 31 -23.06 14.10 -38.62
N SER A 32 -22.20 13.07 -38.61
CA SER A 32 -22.38 11.88 -37.77
C SER A 32 -21.06 11.31 -37.26
N ILE A 33 -21.14 10.41 -36.28
CA ILE A 33 -20.01 9.67 -35.71
C ILE A 33 -20.41 8.20 -35.63
N ASP A 34 -19.63 7.32 -36.26
CA ASP A 34 -19.86 5.88 -36.16
C ASP A 34 -18.97 5.29 -35.05
N LEU A 35 -19.54 4.44 -34.20
CA LEU A 35 -18.88 3.78 -33.08
C LEU A 35 -19.00 2.26 -33.21
N THR A 36 -17.90 1.52 -32.98
CA THR A 36 -17.87 0.05 -33.05
C THR A 36 -17.36 -0.57 -31.74
N PHE A 37 -18.08 -1.56 -31.21
CA PHE A 37 -17.81 -2.22 -29.92
C PHE A 37 -17.54 -3.72 -30.05
N ILE A 38 -16.88 -4.29 -29.04
CA ILE A 38 -16.85 -5.74 -28.80
C ILE A 38 -17.94 -6.10 -27.79
N THR A 39 -18.68 -7.18 -28.05
CA THR A 39 -19.83 -7.64 -27.25
C THR A 39 -19.53 -8.81 -26.30
N ASP A 40 -18.29 -9.28 -26.26
CA ASP A 40 -17.92 -10.49 -25.49
C ASP A 40 -17.77 -10.23 -23.98
N ASP A 41 -17.89 -8.97 -23.53
CA ASP A 41 -17.82 -8.59 -22.12
C ASP A 41 -19.23 -8.47 -21.52
N GLU A 42 -19.68 -9.52 -20.82
CA GLU A 42 -20.99 -9.58 -20.16
C GLU A 42 -21.21 -8.47 -19.10
N ASN A 43 -20.12 -7.81 -18.66
CA ASN A 43 -20.11 -6.73 -17.67
C ASN A 43 -19.93 -5.33 -18.29
N ALA A 44 -19.76 -5.20 -19.61
CA ALA A 44 -19.57 -3.91 -20.25
C ALA A 44 -20.85 -3.06 -20.15
N SER A 45 -20.82 -2.02 -19.32
CA SER A 45 -21.76 -0.90 -19.40
C SER A 45 -21.12 0.17 -20.28
N LEU A 46 -21.66 0.37 -21.48
CA LEU A 46 -21.16 1.37 -22.42
C LEU A 46 -21.71 2.74 -22.04
N LEU A 47 -21.05 3.44 -21.12
CA LEU A 47 -21.46 4.76 -20.68
C LEU A 47 -21.02 5.81 -21.71
N ILE A 48 -21.99 6.41 -22.39
CA ILE A 48 -21.75 7.52 -23.32
C ILE A 48 -22.21 8.84 -22.70
N GLY A 49 -21.41 9.90 -22.90
CA GLY A 49 -21.85 11.27 -22.67
C GLY A 49 -21.66 12.17 -23.86
N VAL A 50 -22.69 12.97 -24.16
CA VAL A 50 -22.71 13.84 -25.33
C VAL A 50 -23.31 15.20 -24.99
N VAL A 51 -22.72 16.28 -25.52
CA VAL A 51 -23.35 17.62 -25.51
C VAL A 51 -23.49 18.13 -26.94
N ALA A 52 -24.73 18.47 -27.29
CA ALA A 52 -25.09 19.09 -28.55
C ALA A 52 -25.19 20.63 -28.42
N PRO A 53 -24.66 21.41 -29.37
CA PRO A 53 -24.81 22.86 -29.42
C PRO A 53 -26.15 23.31 -30.03
N VAL A 54 -26.90 22.39 -30.64
CA VAL A 54 -28.21 22.62 -31.28
C VAL A 54 -29.15 21.46 -30.98
N ASP A 55 -30.45 21.73 -31.04
CA ASP A 55 -31.46 20.67 -30.99
C ASP A 55 -31.46 19.88 -32.32
N GLY A 56 -31.96 18.64 -32.26
CA GLY A 56 -32.02 17.75 -33.41
C GLY A 56 -30.84 16.78 -33.52
N CYS A 57 -29.87 16.85 -32.61
CA CYS A 57 -28.86 15.80 -32.45
C CYS A 57 -29.47 14.59 -31.73
N TRP A 58 -29.02 13.38 -32.03
CA TRP A 58 -29.51 12.15 -31.42
C TRP A 58 -28.48 11.02 -31.54
N ILE A 59 -28.69 9.93 -30.81
CA ILE A 59 -27.84 8.73 -30.84
C ILE A 59 -28.72 7.52 -31.15
N ASP A 60 -28.32 6.69 -32.11
CA ASP A 60 -29.05 5.49 -32.55
C ASP A 60 -28.86 4.34 -31.54
N LEU A 61 -29.68 4.33 -30.49
CA LEU A 61 -29.54 3.42 -29.34
C LEU A 61 -29.96 2.00 -29.66
N ASN A 62 -30.77 1.80 -30.71
CA ASN A 62 -31.28 0.48 -31.08
C ASN A 62 -30.73 -0.02 -32.43
N GLY A 63 -29.94 0.79 -33.14
CA GLY A 63 -29.30 0.43 -34.41
C GLY A 63 -30.25 0.43 -35.61
N ASP A 64 -31.43 1.05 -35.51
CA ASP A 64 -32.44 1.07 -36.58
C ASP A 64 -32.30 2.26 -37.55
N GLY A 65 -31.41 3.20 -37.24
CA GLY A 65 -31.14 4.38 -38.05
C GLY A 65 -32.28 5.40 -38.09
N GLN A 66 -33.25 5.33 -37.18
CA GLN A 66 -34.38 6.25 -37.07
C GLN A 66 -34.39 6.93 -35.71
N CYS A 67 -34.58 8.25 -35.66
CA CYS A 67 -34.60 8.98 -34.39
C CYS A 67 -35.87 8.72 -33.57
N GLN A 68 -35.72 8.24 -32.34
CA GLN A 68 -36.77 8.15 -31.33
C GLN A 68 -36.65 9.21 -30.23
N ASP A 69 -37.73 9.41 -29.45
CA ASP A 69 -37.76 10.45 -28.41
C ASP A 69 -36.71 10.24 -27.32
N ASN A 70 -36.42 8.99 -26.95
CA ASN A 70 -35.37 8.63 -25.99
C ASN A 70 -33.95 8.80 -26.55
N GLU A 71 -33.78 8.99 -27.86
CA GLU A 71 -32.49 9.12 -28.53
C GLU A 71 -32.03 10.57 -28.68
N LYS A 72 -32.98 11.51 -28.69
CA LYS A 72 -32.73 12.95 -28.81
C LYS A 72 -31.79 13.49 -27.74
N ILE A 73 -30.86 14.35 -28.16
CA ILE A 73 -29.93 15.08 -27.30
C ILE A 73 -30.41 16.52 -27.26
N GLN A 74 -30.75 17.01 -26.06
CA GLN A 74 -31.18 18.39 -25.86
C GLN A 74 -30.00 19.35 -25.97
N LYS A 75 -30.21 20.50 -26.63
CA LYS A 75 -29.19 21.54 -26.75
C LYS A 75 -28.62 21.94 -25.38
N GLY A 76 -27.30 22.02 -25.30
CA GLY A 76 -26.54 22.53 -24.16
C GLY A 76 -26.60 21.65 -22.91
N THR A 77 -27.35 20.54 -22.94
CA THR A 77 -27.47 19.62 -21.82
C THR A 77 -26.61 18.39 -22.10
N GLU A 78 -25.78 18.03 -21.13
CA GLU A 78 -25.04 16.78 -21.17
C GLU A 78 -26.00 15.61 -20.98
N LYS A 79 -26.10 14.75 -21.99
CA LYS A 79 -26.87 13.52 -21.90
C LYS A 79 -25.97 12.41 -21.35
N ARG A 80 -26.19 12.02 -20.09
CA ARG A 80 -25.49 10.94 -19.36
C ARG A 80 -26.35 10.34 -18.23
N PRO A 81 -26.10 9.08 -17.83
CA PRO A 81 -25.46 8.02 -18.62
C PRO A 81 -26.41 7.52 -19.72
N ILE A 82 -25.87 7.15 -20.87
CA ILE A 82 -26.63 6.49 -21.93
C ILE A 82 -26.17 5.03 -21.98
N ASP A 83 -27.01 4.11 -21.51
CA ASP A 83 -26.73 2.68 -21.60
C ASP A 83 -27.06 2.18 -23.01
N LEU A 84 -26.06 1.61 -23.69
CA LEU A 84 -26.29 0.89 -24.94
C LEU A 84 -26.75 -0.56 -24.67
N PRO A 85 -27.59 -1.14 -25.55
CA PRO A 85 -27.90 -2.57 -25.50
C PRO A 85 -26.62 -3.42 -25.51
N LYS A 86 -26.61 -4.51 -24.73
CA LYS A 86 -25.43 -5.37 -24.56
C LYS A 86 -24.97 -6.04 -25.86
N ASP A 87 -25.89 -6.26 -26.79
CA ASP A 87 -25.66 -6.85 -28.11
C ASP A 87 -25.34 -5.82 -29.20
N LEU A 88 -25.34 -4.52 -28.87
CA LEU A 88 -25.07 -3.47 -29.83
C LEU A 88 -23.57 -3.42 -30.17
N THR A 89 -23.23 -3.93 -31.35
CA THR A 89 -21.86 -3.92 -31.88
C THR A 89 -21.52 -2.62 -32.61
N LYS A 90 -22.53 -1.85 -33.05
CA LYS A 90 -22.35 -0.58 -33.76
C LYS A 90 -23.48 0.40 -33.41
N THR A 91 -23.15 1.67 -33.21
CA THR A 91 -24.12 2.78 -33.10
C THR A 91 -23.62 3.99 -33.87
N THR A 92 -24.52 4.93 -34.15
CA THR A 92 -24.20 6.20 -34.80
C THR A 92 -24.76 7.36 -33.98
N ILE A 93 -23.93 8.38 -33.74
CA ILE A 93 -24.38 9.67 -33.20
C ILE A 93 -24.59 10.62 -34.36
N TYR A 94 -25.76 11.24 -34.44
CA TYR A 94 -26.14 12.19 -35.47
C TYR A 94 -26.19 13.61 -34.91
N GLY A 95 -25.62 14.55 -35.66
CA GLY A 95 -25.63 15.97 -35.36
C GLY A 95 -24.28 16.55 -34.92
N PRO A 96 -24.12 17.88 -34.98
CA PRO A 96 -22.84 18.55 -34.75
C PRO A 96 -22.54 18.62 -33.25
N ILE A 97 -21.99 17.59 -32.63
CA ILE A 97 -21.73 17.59 -31.18
C ILE A 97 -20.43 18.30 -30.81
N THR A 98 -20.37 18.86 -29.60
CA THR A 98 -19.17 19.60 -29.11
C THR A 98 -18.38 18.82 -28.07
N TYR A 99 -19.00 17.84 -27.43
CA TYR A 99 -18.38 17.02 -26.41
C TYR A 99 -18.82 15.57 -26.58
N LEU A 100 -17.84 14.68 -26.49
CA LEU A 100 -18.06 13.23 -26.56
C LEU A 100 -17.19 12.54 -25.52
N ASN A 101 -17.83 11.72 -24.69
CA ASN A 101 -17.15 10.82 -23.77
C ASN A 101 -17.61 9.39 -23.98
N LEU A 102 -16.62 8.54 -24.22
CA LEU A 102 -16.67 7.12 -24.51
C LEU A 102 -15.71 6.37 -23.60
N ASN A 103 -15.34 6.95 -22.45
CA ASN A 103 -14.37 6.35 -21.56
C ASN A 103 -14.85 5.00 -21.01
N LYS A 104 -13.92 4.06 -20.85
CA LYS A 104 -14.21 2.72 -20.28
C LYS A 104 -15.30 1.95 -21.04
N THR A 105 -15.44 2.21 -22.33
CA THR A 105 -16.33 1.47 -23.23
C THR A 105 -15.53 0.40 -23.97
N ALA A 106 -16.13 -0.75 -24.33
CA ALA A 106 -15.45 -1.79 -25.12
C ALA A 106 -15.27 -1.41 -26.62
N LEU A 107 -14.96 -0.14 -26.88
CA LEU A 107 -14.84 0.45 -28.23
C LEU A 107 -13.55 -0.01 -28.91
N THR A 108 -13.66 -0.46 -30.16
CA THR A 108 -12.53 -0.85 -31.02
C THR A 108 -12.26 0.15 -32.13
N ALA A 109 -13.26 0.90 -32.56
CA ALA A 109 -13.11 1.92 -33.58
C ALA A 109 -14.07 3.09 -33.36
N ILE A 110 -13.62 4.27 -33.77
CA ILE A 110 -14.37 5.52 -33.81
C ILE A 110 -14.11 6.20 -35.15
N ASP A 111 -15.16 6.55 -35.88
CA ASP A 111 -15.06 7.32 -37.12
C ASP A 111 -15.59 8.74 -36.90
N LEU A 112 -14.65 9.70 -36.87
CA LEU A 112 -14.93 11.13 -36.71
C LEU A 112 -14.92 11.89 -38.05
N SER A 113 -14.77 11.20 -39.19
CA SER A 113 -14.53 11.84 -40.49
C SER A 113 -15.68 12.75 -40.97
N LYS A 114 -16.89 12.54 -40.46
CA LYS A 114 -18.11 13.30 -40.82
C LYS A 114 -18.47 14.41 -39.84
N ILE A 115 -17.60 14.74 -38.89
CA ILE A 115 -17.81 15.83 -37.92
C ILE A 115 -16.55 16.69 -37.77
N ASN A 116 -16.73 17.99 -37.56
CA ASN A 116 -15.63 18.94 -37.31
C ASN A 116 -15.89 19.88 -36.12
N THR A 117 -16.90 19.59 -35.30
CA THR A 117 -17.40 20.48 -34.23
C THR A 117 -16.98 20.08 -32.82
N LEU A 118 -16.27 18.95 -32.66
CA LEU A 118 -15.80 18.49 -31.35
C LEU A 118 -14.77 19.47 -30.76
N LYS A 119 -15.02 19.86 -29.51
CA LYS A 119 -14.10 20.61 -28.65
C LYS A 119 -13.45 19.73 -27.59
N GLU A 120 -14.13 18.68 -27.17
CA GLU A 120 -13.64 17.79 -26.12
C GLU A 120 -14.00 16.34 -26.43
N LEU A 121 -12.96 15.48 -26.44
CA LEU A 121 -13.09 14.05 -26.72
C LEU A 121 -12.41 13.21 -25.64
N TRP A 122 -13.18 12.36 -24.98
CA TRP A 122 -12.70 11.40 -23.99
C TRP A 122 -12.98 10.00 -24.53
N CYS A 123 -11.95 9.22 -24.83
CA CYS A 123 -12.07 7.85 -25.35
C CYS A 123 -11.02 6.91 -24.74
N TYR A 124 -10.68 7.16 -23.48
CA TYR A 124 -9.67 6.40 -22.75
C TYR A 124 -10.18 5.06 -22.22
N GLN A 125 -9.25 4.11 -22.00
CA GLN A 125 -9.56 2.75 -21.53
C GLN A 125 -10.62 2.06 -22.40
N THR A 126 -10.47 2.13 -23.72
CA THR A 126 -11.42 1.46 -24.62
C THR A 126 -10.84 0.20 -25.24
N GLY A 127 -9.88 0.37 -26.15
CA GLY A 127 -9.38 -0.70 -27.00
C GLY A 127 -9.05 -0.22 -28.42
N ILE A 128 -9.31 1.05 -28.73
CA ILE A 128 -8.99 1.64 -30.03
C ILE A 128 -7.49 1.53 -30.33
N MET A 129 -7.21 1.15 -31.58
CA MET A 129 -5.84 1.01 -32.10
C MET A 129 -5.42 2.20 -32.97
N GLU A 130 -6.40 2.91 -33.52
CA GLU A 130 -6.23 4.07 -34.38
C GLU A 130 -7.23 5.14 -33.96
N LEU A 131 -6.82 6.40 -34.07
CA LEU A 131 -7.66 7.56 -33.77
C LEU A 131 -7.25 8.68 -34.71
N ASP A 132 -8.16 9.05 -35.61
CA ASP A 132 -8.00 10.22 -36.47
C ASP A 132 -8.79 11.39 -35.89
N VAL A 133 -8.07 12.42 -35.44
CA VAL A 133 -8.64 13.69 -34.94
C VAL A 133 -8.37 14.88 -35.87
N THR A 134 -7.86 14.63 -37.08
CA THR A 134 -7.40 15.71 -37.98
C THR A 134 -8.54 16.57 -38.51
N GLY A 135 -9.77 16.06 -38.52
CA GLY A 135 -10.98 16.82 -38.85
C GLY A 135 -11.47 17.75 -37.74
N GLN A 136 -10.99 17.59 -36.50
CA GLN A 136 -11.49 18.29 -35.32
C GLN A 136 -10.64 19.52 -35.01
N THR A 137 -10.68 20.49 -35.91
CA THR A 137 -9.86 21.73 -35.83
C THR A 137 -10.18 22.62 -34.62
N ASP A 138 -11.36 22.44 -34.02
CA ASP A 138 -11.81 23.15 -32.81
C ASP A 138 -11.53 22.38 -31.51
N LEU A 139 -10.81 21.24 -31.57
CA LEU A 139 -10.53 20.41 -30.40
C LEU A 139 -9.62 21.14 -29.39
N GLU A 140 -10.13 21.31 -28.17
CA GLU A 140 -9.47 21.96 -27.03
C GLU A 140 -8.93 20.92 -26.02
N LYS A 141 -9.58 19.76 -25.91
CA LYS A 141 -9.19 18.68 -24.99
C LYS A 141 -9.30 17.30 -25.60
N LEU A 142 -8.26 16.49 -25.41
CA LEU A 142 -8.22 15.10 -25.90
C LEU A 142 -7.66 14.17 -24.83
N PHE A 143 -8.48 13.21 -24.38
CA PHE A 143 -8.06 12.15 -23.46
C PHE A 143 -8.33 10.78 -24.08
N CYS A 144 -7.29 10.16 -24.65
CA CYS A 144 -7.34 8.86 -25.33
C CYS A 144 -6.32 7.86 -24.77
N HIS A 145 -6.04 7.96 -23.48
CA HIS A 145 -5.08 7.14 -22.76
C HIS A 145 -5.52 5.68 -22.55
N SER A 146 -4.58 4.81 -22.19
CA SER A 146 -4.82 3.39 -21.93
C SER A 146 -5.50 2.68 -23.10
N ASN A 147 -5.03 2.99 -24.31
CA ASN A 147 -5.47 2.39 -25.58
C ASN A 147 -4.27 1.72 -26.26
N MET A 148 -4.43 1.28 -27.52
CA MET A 148 -3.36 0.63 -28.29
C MET A 148 -2.88 1.49 -29.47
N ILE A 149 -2.99 2.82 -29.35
CA ILE A 149 -2.69 3.81 -30.39
C ILE A 149 -1.18 3.97 -30.60
N LYS A 150 -0.67 3.45 -31.72
CA LYS A 150 0.76 3.53 -32.05
C LYS A 150 1.20 4.88 -32.63
N LYS A 151 0.28 5.61 -33.26
CA LYS A 151 0.50 6.91 -33.89
C LYS A 151 -0.72 7.80 -33.69
N LEU A 152 -0.49 9.07 -33.42
CA LEU A 152 -1.53 10.08 -33.26
C LEU A 152 -1.08 11.35 -33.99
N ASP A 153 -1.83 11.77 -35.00
CA ASP A 153 -1.60 13.01 -35.74
C ASP A 153 -2.41 14.14 -35.10
N LEU A 154 -1.71 15.15 -34.58
CA LEU A 154 -2.31 16.34 -33.95
C LEU A 154 -2.05 17.63 -34.76
N SER A 155 -1.59 17.49 -36.02
CA SER A 155 -1.13 18.61 -36.84
C SER A 155 -2.23 19.62 -37.19
N GLN A 156 -3.50 19.21 -37.09
CA GLN A 156 -4.68 20.04 -37.39
C GLN A 156 -5.46 20.47 -36.13
N ASN A 157 -4.90 20.32 -34.93
CA ASN A 157 -5.58 20.64 -33.67
C ASN A 157 -4.92 21.83 -32.92
N PRO A 158 -4.76 23.02 -33.53
CA PRO A 158 -3.97 24.12 -32.97
C PRO A 158 -4.56 24.74 -31.69
N LYS A 159 -5.82 24.44 -31.36
CA LYS A 159 -6.52 24.93 -30.16
C LYS A 159 -6.39 23.99 -28.97
N LEU A 160 -5.69 22.85 -29.10
CA LEU A 160 -5.57 21.88 -28.02
C LEU A 160 -4.82 22.47 -26.82
N ARG A 161 -5.47 22.43 -25.66
CA ARG A 161 -4.95 22.92 -24.37
C ARG A 161 -4.59 21.78 -23.42
N GLU A 162 -5.33 20.67 -23.49
CA GLU A 162 -5.11 19.50 -22.64
C GLU A 162 -5.02 18.21 -23.48
N LEU A 163 -3.92 17.49 -23.33
CA LEU A 163 -3.66 16.23 -24.02
C LEU A 163 -3.31 15.12 -23.02
N GLY A 164 -4.07 14.03 -23.04
CA GLY A 164 -3.79 12.81 -22.28
C GLY A 164 -3.74 11.57 -23.16
N VAL A 165 -2.54 11.02 -23.33
CA VAL A 165 -2.22 9.85 -24.19
C VAL A 165 -1.37 8.82 -23.45
N GLN A 166 -1.45 8.77 -22.12
CA GLN A 166 -0.63 7.85 -21.33
C GLN A 166 -0.94 6.38 -21.61
N ASN A 167 0.07 5.51 -21.57
CA ASN A 167 -0.06 4.07 -21.80
C ASN A 167 -0.77 3.72 -23.13
N SER A 168 -0.42 4.39 -24.24
CA SER A 168 -1.05 4.17 -25.55
C SER A 168 -0.16 3.45 -26.57
N MET A 169 1.09 3.09 -26.22
CA MET A 169 2.09 2.47 -27.12
C MET A 169 2.68 3.41 -28.19
N LEU A 170 2.62 4.73 -27.98
CA LEU A 170 3.22 5.71 -28.89
C LEU A 170 4.74 5.57 -28.90
N THR A 171 5.36 5.62 -30.08
CA THR A 171 6.82 5.67 -30.24
C THR A 171 7.35 7.07 -30.55
N ALA A 172 6.46 8.00 -30.90
CA ALA A 172 6.75 9.40 -31.16
C ALA A 172 5.46 10.21 -31.02
N ILE A 173 5.58 11.50 -30.74
CA ILE A 173 4.48 12.46 -30.75
C ILE A 173 5.01 13.81 -31.21
N ASP A 174 4.31 14.43 -32.17
CA ASP A 174 4.64 15.78 -32.64
C ASP A 174 3.68 16.78 -31.98
N LEU A 175 4.23 17.66 -31.15
CA LEU A 175 3.50 18.72 -30.44
C LEU A 175 3.74 20.11 -31.06
N SER A 176 4.44 20.19 -32.20
CA SER A 176 4.88 21.45 -32.82
C SER A 176 3.73 22.35 -33.30
N LYS A 177 2.55 21.76 -33.50
CA LYS A 177 1.32 22.47 -33.92
C LYS A 177 0.39 22.82 -32.77
N LEU A 178 0.82 22.68 -31.51
CA LEU A 178 -0.01 22.88 -30.33
C LEU A 178 0.50 24.07 -29.47
N PRO A 179 0.47 25.31 -29.99
CA PRO A 179 1.01 26.48 -29.28
C PRO A 179 0.20 26.86 -28.02
N GLU A 180 -1.05 26.37 -27.93
CA GLU A 180 -1.96 26.61 -26.80
C GLU A 180 -1.89 25.51 -25.72
N LEU A 181 -1.01 24.50 -25.87
CA LEU A 181 -0.95 23.36 -24.96
C LEU A 181 -0.49 23.79 -23.56
N GLU A 182 -1.35 23.52 -22.56
CA GLU A 182 -1.12 23.83 -21.14
C GLU A 182 -0.82 22.58 -20.32
N VAL A 183 -1.40 21.43 -20.70
CA VAL A 183 -1.25 20.15 -20.00
C VAL A 183 -0.92 19.04 -21.00
N ALA A 184 0.18 18.32 -20.75
CA ALA A 184 0.58 17.15 -21.52
C ALA A 184 0.82 15.95 -20.59
N VAL A 185 -0.01 14.91 -20.74
CA VAL A 185 0.10 13.63 -20.02
C VAL A 185 0.49 12.53 -21.00
N LEU A 186 1.78 12.21 -21.05
CA LEU A 186 2.42 11.36 -22.05
C LEU A 186 2.99 10.06 -21.47
N SER A 187 2.80 9.81 -20.18
CA SER A 187 3.52 8.77 -19.42
C SER A 187 3.28 7.34 -19.94
N GLY A 188 4.27 6.46 -19.81
CA GLY A 188 4.14 5.04 -20.18
C GLY A 188 4.10 4.76 -21.69
N ASN A 189 4.59 5.70 -22.50
CA ASN A 189 4.84 5.51 -23.93
C ASN A 189 6.34 5.19 -24.19
N LYS A 190 6.77 5.07 -25.43
CA LYS A 190 8.18 4.80 -25.81
C LYS A 190 8.73 5.87 -26.74
N LEU A 191 8.67 7.12 -26.30
CA LEU A 191 8.89 8.29 -27.16
C LEU A 191 10.36 8.47 -27.55
N GLY A 192 11.31 8.15 -26.67
CA GLY A 192 12.75 8.34 -26.90
C GLY A 192 13.21 9.81 -26.84
N THR A 193 12.48 10.69 -27.53
CA THR A 193 12.69 12.15 -27.59
C THR A 193 11.36 12.88 -27.46
N LEU A 194 11.39 14.12 -26.96
CA LEU A 194 10.23 14.98 -26.85
C LEU A 194 10.65 16.43 -27.14
N ASP A 195 10.09 17.01 -28.20
CA ASP A 195 10.31 18.43 -28.56
C ASP A 195 9.16 19.28 -27.99
N LEU A 196 9.52 20.21 -27.11
CA LEU A 196 8.59 21.16 -26.47
C LEU A 196 8.84 22.61 -26.89
N THR A 197 9.69 22.84 -27.90
CA THR A 197 10.12 24.19 -28.32
C THR A 197 8.99 25.09 -28.80
N HIS A 198 7.84 24.50 -29.14
CA HIS A 198 6.65 25.16 -29.66
C HIS A 198 5.49 25.23 -28.64
N ASN A 199 5.71 24.84 -27.38
CA ASN A 199 4.67 24.77 -26.35
C ASN A 199 4.94 25.74 -25.18
N PRO A 200 5.00 27.07 -25.41
CA PRO A 200 5.41 28.04 -24.41
C PRO A 200 4.43 28.22 -23.25
N LYS A 201 3.18 27.78 -23.43
CA LYS A 201 2.10 27.84 -22.43
C LYS A 201 2.02 26.60 -21.54
N LEU A 202 2.92 25.63 -21.72
CA LEU A 202 2.88 24.38 -20.97
C LEU A 202 3.13 24.62 -19.48
N ARG A 203 2.22 24.12 -18.64
CA ARG A 203 2.24 24.28 -17.17
C ARG A 203 2.43 22.96 -16.44
N ILE A 204 1.94 21.86 -17.02
CA ILE A 204 1.96 20.53 -16.42
C ILE A 204 2.45 19.52 -17.46
N LEU A 205 3.53 18.82 -17.11
CA LEU A 205 4.11 17.77 -17.92
C LEU A 205 4.27 16.47 -17.12
N TYR A 206 3.63 15.40 -17.60
CA TYR A 206 3.87 14.04 -17.14
C TYR A 206 4.48 13.22 -18.28
N CYS A 207 5.76 12.92 -18.20
CA CYS A 207 6.49 12.08 -19.14
C CYS A 207 7.25 10.96 -18.41
N GLU A 208 6.61 10.33 -17.42
CA GLU A 208 7.19 9.18 -16.73
C GLU A 208 7.32 7.99 -17.66
N LYS A 209 8.41 7.22 -17.54
CA LYS A 209 8.56 5.95 -18.28
C LYS A 209 8.30 6.12 -19.79
N THR A 210 8.92 7.13 -20.40
CA THR A 210 8.81 7.45 -21.84
C THR A 210 10.08 7.11 -22.64
N GLU A 211 11.05 6.44 -22.00
CA GLU A 211 12.35 6.10 -22.58
C GLU A 211 13.15 7.34 -23.04
N LEU A 212 12.92 8.51 -22.43
CA LEU A 212 13.60 9.75 -22.80
C LEU A 212 15.09 9.68 -22.48
N THR A 213 15.90 10.16 -23.42
CA THR A 213 17.36 10.31 -23.28
C THR A 213 17.79 11.76 -23.04
N SER A 214 16.93 12.71 -23.37
CA SER A 214 17.10 14.14 -23.11
C SER A 214 15.74 14.81 -22.94
N LEU A 215 15.71 15.94 -22.22
CA LEU A 215 14.51 16.73 -22.00
C LEU A 215 14.90 18.20 -21.89
N ASP A 216 14.60 18.98 -22.93
CA ASP A 216 14.79 20.44 -22.94
C ASP A 216 13.49 21.14 -22.51
N LEU A 217 13.57 21.87 -21.42
CA LEU A 217 12.45 22.63 -20.83
C LEU A 217 12.61 24.15 -21.00
N SER A 218 13.65 24.60 -21.69
CA SER A 218 14.04 26.02 -21.80
C SER A 218 12.99 26.92 -22.48
N LYS A 219 12.06 26.31 -23.22
CA LYS A 219 10.96 27.00 -23.92
C LYS A 219 9.62 26.91 -23.19
N CYS A 220 9.57 26.32 -22.00
CA CYS A 220 8.35 26.17 -21.20
C CYS A 220 8.48 26.88 -19.83
N PRO A 221 8.71 28.21 -19.77
CA PRO A 221 8.98 28.93 -18.53
C PRO A 221 7.80 28.98 -17.54
N ASP A 222 6.60 28.60 -18.00
CA ASP A 222 5.37 28.57 -17.20
C ASP A 222 5.10 27.22 -16.51
N LEU A 223 6.00 26.24 -16.67
CA LEU A 223 5.92 24.96 -15.98
C LEU A 223 5.88 25.14 -14.46
N THR A 224 4.84 24.59 -13.85
CA THR A 224 4.66 24.49 -12.39
C THR A 224 4.84 23.06 -11.91
N PHE A 225 4.65 22.08 -12.78
CA PHE A 225 4.71 20.65 -12.47
C PHE A 225 5.44 19.89 -13.58
N VAL A 226 6.51 19.19 -13.21
CA VAL A 226 7.25 18.29 -14.12
C VAL A 226 7.47 16.96 -13.42
N GLN A 227 7.11 15.90 -14.12
CA GLN A 227 7.27 14.54 -13.64
C GLN A 227 7.80 13.66 -14.78
N CYS A 228 9.07 13.28 -14.66
CA CYS A 228 9.85 12.54 -15.65
C CYS A 228 10.54 11.30 -15.06
N SER A 229 10.05 10.80 -13.91
CA SER A 229 10.56 9.58 -13.28
C SER A 229 10.64 8.38 -14.23
N MET A 230 11.55 7.45 -13.95
CA MET A 230 11.72 6.19 -14.67
C MET A 230 12.10 6.34 -16.16
N ASN A 231 12.71 7.46 -16.55
CA ASN A 231 13.47 7.59 -17.79
C ASN A 231 14.95 7.30 -17.50
N TYR A 232 15.30 6.01 -17.41
CA TYR A 232 16.60 5.55 -16.88
C TYR A 232 17.83 6.10 -17.62
N ASP A 233 17.68 6.57 -18.85
CA ASP A 233 18.75 7.12 -19.70
C ASP A 233 18.79 8.65 -19.76
N LEU A 234 17.89 9.36 -19.07
CA LEU A 234 17.81 10.82 -19.10
C LEU A 234 19.00 11.50 -18.42
N LYS A 235 19.46 10.96 -17.27
CA LYS A 235 20.63 11.39 -16.47
C LYS A 235 20.63 12.84 -15.93
N THR A 236 20.02 13.81 -16.59
CA THR A 236 20.01 15.22 -16.16
C THR A 236 18.80 15.94 -16.75
N VAL A 237 18.37 17.00 -16.06
CA VAL A 237 17.34 17.94 -16.53
C VAL A 237 17.76 19.33 -16.07
N ASP A 238 17.80 20.29 -17.00
CA ASP A 238 18.07 21.70 -16.67
C ASP A 238 16.77 22.39 -16.23
N LEU A 239 16.76 22.93 -15.02
CA LEU A 239 15.61 23.62 -14.41
C LEU A 239 15.81 25.14 -14.32
N SER A 240 16.93 25.67 -14.83
CA SER A 240 17.33 27.08 -14.69
C SER A 240 16.31 28.07 -15.26
N MET A 241 15.56 27.64 -16.28
CA MET A 241 14.54 28.45 -16.96
C MET A 241 13.13 28.29 -16.39
N LEU A 242 12.96 27.64 -15.21
CA LEU A 242 11.66 27.29 -14.64
C LEU A 242 11.38 28.00 -13.29
N PRO A 243 11.26 29.35 -13.26
CA PRO A 243 11.12 30.11 -12.02
C PRO A 243 9.78 29.90 -11.30
N LYS A 244 8.80 29.26 -11.96
CA LYS A 244 7.47 28.95 -11.42
C LYS A 244 7.32 27.50 -10.95
N LEU A 245 8.37 26.69 -11.04
CA LEU A 245 8.31 25.27 -10.72
C LEU A 245 7.98 25.05 -9.24
N GLU A 246 6.90 24.32 -8.97
CA GLU A 246 6.45 23.96 -7.62
C GLU A 246 6.68 22.48 -7.33
N VAL A 247 6.62 21.63 -8.35
CA VAL A 247 6.79 20.18 -8.22
C VAL A 247 7.75 19.65 -9.28
N PHE A 248 8.82 19.00 -8.83
CA PHE A 248 9.76 18.28 -9.68
C PHE A 248 9.92 16.84 -9.20
N LYS A 249 9.61 15.89 -10.08
CA LYS A 249 9.72 14.45 -9.81
C LYS A 249 10.54 13.81 -10.91
N ALA A 250 11.65 13.19 -10.51
CA ALA A 250 12.65 12.61 -11.39
C ALA A 250 13.34 11.40 -10.70
N ASP A 251 12.55 10.55 -10.06
CA ASP A 251 13.02 9.30 -9.49
C ASP A 251 13.59 8.39 -10.60
N LEU A 252 14.67 7.67 -10.31
CA LEU A 252 15.22 6.62 -11.17
C LEU A 252 15.62 7.08 -12.60
N ILE A 253 16.18 8.28 -12.74
CA ILE A 253 16.73 8.77 -14.02
C ILE A 253 18.26 8.66 -14.13
N GLY A 254 18.91 8.21 -13.05
CA GLY A 254 20.36 8.01 -12.99
C GLY A 254 21.17 9.28 -12.77
N MET A 255 20.54 10.35 -12.30
CA MET A 255 21.14 11.68 -12.12
C MET A 255 22.23 11.72 -11.05
N LYS A 256 23.28 12.51 -11.27
CA LYS A 256 24.44 12.66 -10.37
C LYS A 256 24.46 13.98 -9.59
N SER A 257 23.83 15.02 -10.13
CA SER A 257 23.73 16.35 -9.55
C SER A 257 22.47 17.02 -10.09
N LEU A 258 21.93 17.95 -9.32
CA LEU A 258 20.82 18.80 -9.71
C LEU A 258 21.07 20.22 -9.20
N ASP A 259 20.82 21.22 -10.03
CA ASP A 259 20.77 22.62 -9.62
C ASP A 259 19.30 23.06 -9.55
N VAL A 260 18.87 23.47 -8.35
CA VAL A 260 17.53 24.01 -8.06
C VAL A 260 17.57 25.44 -7.53
N SER A 261 18.72 26.12 -7.65
CA SER A 261 18.90 27.49 -7.16
C SER A 261 17.98 28.52 -7.84
N HIS A 262 17.48 28.20 -9.04
CA HIS A 262 16.57 29.03 -9.82
C HIS A 262 15.08 28.68 -9.61
N ASN A 263 14.76 27.76 -8.68
CA ASN A 263 13.40 27.27 -8.44
C ASN A 263 12.91 27.58 -7.00
N PRO A 264 12.80 28.86 -6.60
CA PRO A 264 12.49 29.25 -5.21
C PRO A 264 11.06 28.90 -4.76
N LYS A 265 10.19 28.49 -5.69
CA LYS A 265 8.80 28.09 -5.42
C LYS A 265 8.61 26.59 -5.21
N LEU A 266 9.69 25.81 -5.26
CA LEU A 266 9.64 24.36 -5.15
C LEU A 266 9.05 23.93 -3.79
N LYS A 267 8.01 23.12 -3.84
CA LYS A 267 7.29 22.53 -2.69
C LYS A 267 7.49 21.02 -2.59
N GLN A 268 7.60 20.33 -3.72
CA GLN A 268 7.83 18.89 -3.76
C GLN A 268 9.02 18.56 -4.66
N LEU A 269 9.97 17.79 -4.12
CA LEU A 269 11.17 17.35 -4.82
C LEU A 269 11.38 15.84 -4.62
N HIS A 270 11.19 15.06 -5.67
CA HIS A 270 11.39 13.61 -5.63
C HIS A 270 12.53 13.20 -6.57
N LEU A 271 13.60 12.67 -5.98
CA LEU A 271 14.84 12.29 -6.65
C LEU A 271 15.29 10.88 -6.23
N GLY A 272 14.37 10.02 -5.79
CA GLY A 272 14.67 8.69 -5.29
C GLY A 272 15.33 7.79 -6.35
N GLY A 273 16.25 6.93 -5.95
CA GLY A 273 16.90 5.96 -6.85
C GLY A 273 17.85 6.58 -7.87
N ASN A 274 18.38 7.77 -7.59
CA ASN A 274 19.41 8.41 -8.40
C ASN A 274 20.82 8.13 -7.85
N ASN A 275 21.82 8.76 -8.46
CA ASN A 275 23.24 8.65 -8.11
C ASN A 275 23.80 9.97 -7.56
N LEU A 276 22.96 10.76 -6.87
CA LEU A 276 23.37 12.05 -6.33
C LEU A 276 24.56 11.90 -5.38
N THR A 277 25.58 12.74 -5.56
CA THR A 277 26.72 12.83 -4.63
C THR A 277 26.60 14.02 -3.69
N THR A 278 25.94 15.08 -4.15
CA THR A 278 25.72 16.33 -3.44
C THR A 278 24.37 16.90 -3.87
N LEU A 279 23.77 17.70 -3.00
CA LEU A 279 22.56 18.45 -3.30
C LEU A 279 22.55 19.70 -2.42
N ASP A 280 22.20 20.84 -3.00
CA ASP A 280 22.02 22.10 -2.27
C ASP A 280 20.56 22.53 -2.43
N LEU A 281 19.85 22.66 -1.30
CA LEU A 281 18.45 23.11 -1.23
C LEU A 281 18.31 24.44 -0.47
N SER A 282 19.41 25.16 -0.23
CA SER A 282 19.41 26.43 0.52
C SER A 282 18.54 27.54 -0.10
N ASN A 283 18.25 27.44 -1.40
CA ASN A 283 17.40 28.37 -2.14
C ASN A 283 15.94 27.89 -2.28
N ASN A 284 15.55 26.82 -1.59
CA ASN A 284 14.21 26.21 -1.68
C ASN A 284 13.49 26.17 -0.31
N PRO A 285 13.32 27.31 0.38
CA PRO A 285 12.80 27.35 1.77
C PRO A 285 11.32 26.94 1.90
N LEU A 286 10.59 26.85 0.79
CA LEU A 286 9.17 26.45 0.74
C LEU A 286 8.97 24.94 0.56
N LEU A 287 10.04 24.14 0.60
CA LEU A 287 9.94 22.70 0.37
C LEU A 287 9.16 22.01 1.50
N GLU A 288 8.10 21.30 1.12
CA GLU A 288 7.21 20.57 2.02
C GLU A 288 7.46 19.04 1.95
N GLU A 289 7.83 18.53 0.77
CA GLU A 289 8.09 17.10 0.54
C GLU A 289 9.43 16.87 -0.16
N LEU A 290 10.27 16.03 0.45
CA LEU A 290 11.58 15.66 -0.07
C LEU A 290 11.77 14.15 -0.04
N ASN A 291 11.91 13.55 -1.22
CA ASN A 291 12.26 12.14 -1.37
C ASN A 291 13.63 11.98 -2.04
N LEU A 292 14.60 11.49 -1.27
CA LEU A 292 15.96 11.18 -1.68
C LEU A 292 16.30 9.69 -1.53
N ASN A 293 15.31 8.83 -1.23
CA ASN A 293 15.50 7.39 -1.05
C ASN A 293 16.48 6.80 -2.07
N LEU A 294 17.34 5.87 -1.67
CA LEU A 294 18.23 5.11 -2.54
C LEU A 294 19.31 5.94 -3.28
N ASN A 295 19.56 7.19 -2.89
CA ASN A 295 20.75 7.95 -3.33
C ASN A 295 21.99 7.54 -2.55
N LYS A 296 22.46 6.31 -2.76
CA LYS A 296 23.53 5.66 -1.97
C LYS A 296 24.89 6.37 -2.00
N LYS A 297 25.09 7.35 -2.89
CA LYS A 297 26.32 8.15 -3.01
C LYS A 297 26.23 9.50 -2.30
N LEU A 298 25.05 9.89 -1.83
CA LEU A 298 24.85 11.08 -1.03
C LEU A 298 25.31 10.77 0.39
N THR A 299 26.03 11.68 1.02
CA THR A 299 26.68 11.44 2.33
C THR A 299 26.40 12.51 3.37
N SER A 300 25.67 13.57 3.01
CA SER A 300 25.31 14.68 3.91
C SER A 300 23.98 15.31 3.52
N LEU A 301 23.34 15.96 4.50
CA LEU A 301 22.10 16.75 4.36
C LEU A 301 22.26 18.09 5.11
N ASP A 302 23.35 18.81 4.87
CA ASP A 302 23.68 20.07 5.54
C ASP A 302 22.68 21.22 5.26
N PHE A 303 21.87 21.07 4.21
CA PHE A 303 20.80 22.00 3.84
C PHE A 303 19.53 21.90 4.71
N LEU A 304 19.36 20.87 5.56
CA LEU A 304 18.10 20.64 6.29
C LEU A 304 17.66 21.84 7.14
N SER A 305 18.61 22.59 7.69
CA SER A 305 18.34 23.80 8.49
C SER A 305 17.62 24.90 7.71
N GLY A 306 17.74 24.90 6.37
CA GLY A 306 17.08 25.82 5.45
C GLY A 306 15.67 25.39 5.02
N LEU A 307 15.15 24.26 5.51
CA LEU A 307 13.86 23.68 5.10
C LEU A 307 12.81 23.69 6.25
N PRO A 308 12.39 24.86 6.76
CA PRO A 308 11.49 24.95 7.90
C PRO A 308 10.05 24.47 7.61
N GLU A 309 9.65 24.43 6.33
CA GLU A 309 8.32 24.00 5.88
C GLU A 309 8.21 22.48 5.64
N LEU A 310 9.30 21.74 5.82
CA LEU A 310 9.37 20.31 5.50
C LEU A 310 8.43 19.48 6.39
N LYS A 311 7.51 18.74 5.74
CA LYS A 311 6.53 17.84 6.35
C LYS A 311 6.84 16.37 6.09
N MET A 312 7.45 16.08 4.95
CA MET A 312 7.76 14.72 4.51
C MET A 312 9.23 14.62 4.10
N LEU A 313 9.96 13.71 4.76
CA LEU A 313 11.34 13.39 4.41
C LEU A 313 11.52 11.88 4.23
N ALA A 314 12.00 11.48 3.05
CA ALA A 314 12.32 10.09 2.75
C ALA A 314 13.78 9.97 2.29
N ILE A 315 14.62 9.31 3.09
CA ILE A 315 16.08 9.19 2.92
C ILE A 315 16.58 7.75 3.07
N LYS A 316 15.70 6.76 2.93
CA LYS A 316 15.99 5.32 3.04
C LYS A 316 17.20 4.92 2.21
N LYS A 317 18.10 4.10 2.75
CA LYS A 317 19.31 3.61 2.06
C LYS A 317 20.26 4.73 1.60
N ILE A 318 20.50 5.70 2.47
CA ILE A 318 21.56 6.70 2.33
C ILE A 318 22.48 6.59 3.56
N ASN A 319 23.79 6.48 3.34
CA ASN A 319 24.76 6.36 4.43
C ASN A 319 25.42 7.72 4.66
N PHE A 320 25.19 8.30 5.83
CA PHE A 320 25.71 9.63 6.15
C PHE A 320 27.09 9.56 6.81
N THR A 321 27.93 10.55 6.52
CA THR A 321 29.22 10.72 7.23
C THR A 321 29.00 11.29 8.64
N PHE A 322 27.95 12.09 8.79
CA PHE A 322 27.52 12.70 10.06
C PHE A 322 26.00 12.61 10.16
N ASP A 323 25.48 12.39 11.36
CA ASP A 323 24.03 12.35 11.59
C ASP A 323 23.39 13.70 11.21
N PRO A 324 22.32 13.72 10.39
CA PRO A 324 21.63 14.95 10.04
C PRO A 324 20.94 15.61 11.24
N ASP A 325 20.91 16.95 11.27
CA ASP A 325 20.20 17.74 12.27
C ASP A 325 18.77 18.04 11.80
N PHE A 326 17.77 17.47 12.50
CA PHE A 326 16.35 17.67 12.22
C PHE A 326 15.71 18.82 13.03
N SER A 327 16.48 19.56 13.84
CA SER A 327 15.96 20.52 14.83
C SER A 327 15.17 21.69 14.25
N LYS A 328 15.41 22.03 12.97
CA LYS A 328 14.69 23.11 12.27
C LYS A 328 13.43 22.62 11.55
N ASN A 329 13.29 21.32 11.32
CA ASN A 329 12.18 20.73 10.57
C ASN A 329 11.01 20.39 11.51
N THR A 330 10.56 21.39 12.27
CA THR A 330 9.54 21.23 13.35
C THR A 330 8.16 20.80 12.84
N LYS A 331 7.92 20.94 11.52
CA LYS A 331 6.69 20.54 10.83
C LYS A 331 6.73 19.11 10.28
N LEU A 332 7.82 18.35 10.49
CA LEU A 332 7.92 16.97 10.02
C LEU A 332 6.80 16.09 10.60
N GLU A 333 6.03 15.48 9.69
CA GLU A 333 4.92 14.57 9.97
C GLU A 333 5.29 13.13 9.56
N TYR A 334 6.00 12.99 8.44
CA TYR A 334 6.47 11.72 7.90
C TYR A 334 7.99 11.73 7.79
N ILE A 335 8.63 10.71 8.36
CA ILE A 335 10.05 10.47 8.13
C ILE A 335 10.34 8.99 7.87
N ASN A 336 11.08 8.74 6.79
CA ASN A 336 11.57 7.42 6.44
C ASN A 336 13.08 7.46 6.28
N MET A 337 13.77 6.85 7.24
CA MET A 337 15.22 6.81 7.36
C MET A 337 15.73 5.38 7.52
N ALA A 338 14.98 4.42 6.96
CA ALA A 338 15.31 3.02 7.02
C ALA A 338 16.68 2.73 6.39
N ASN A 339 17.46 1.85 7.01
CA ASN A 339 18.72 1.36 6.44
C ASN A 339 19.68 2.50 6.09
N CYS A 340 19.96 3.39 7.03
CA CYS A 340 20.89 4.51 6.87
C CYS A 340 22.12 4.41 7.80
N GLY A 341 22.18 3.38 8.65
CA GLY A 341 23.28 3.16 9.60
C GLY A 341 23.20 4.03 10.86
N PHE A 342 22.04 4.58 11.19
CA PHE A 342 21.86 5.40 12.39
C PHE A 342 22.12 4.61 13.66
N LYS A 343 22.97 5.15 14.55
CA LYS A 343 23.24 4.58 15.88
C LYS A 343 22.44 5.26 16.99
N LYS A 344 22.14 6.54 16.77
CA LYS A 344 21.32 7.39 17.62
C LYS A 344 20.45 8.27 16.74
N LEU A 345 19.39 8.80 17.32
CA LEU A 345 18.48 9.69 16.62
C LEU A 345 17.87 10.68 17.61
N ASP A 346 17.98 11.98 17.31
CA ASP A 346 17.31 13.03 18.06
C ASP A 346 16.11 13.56 17.26
N LEU A 347 14.91 13.29 17.76
CA LEU A 347 13.63 13.80 17.23
C LEU A 347 12.92 14.73 18.23
N SER A 348 13.62 15.22 19.25
CA SER A 348 13.03 15.99 20.35
C SER A 348 12.36 17.30 19.90
N HIS A 349 12.72 17.80 18.71
CA HIS A 349 12.20 19.02 18.10
C HIS A 349 11.14 18.76 17.02
N ASN A 350 10.70 17.50 16.84
CA ASN A 350 9.80 17.09 15.76
C ASN A 350 8.48 16.51 16.31
N PRO A 351 7.68 17.28 17.07
CA PRO A 351 6.50 16.78 17.78
C PRO A 351 5.33 16.40 16.87
N MET A 352 5.39 16.75 15.59
CA MET A 352 4.35 16.50 14.59
C MET A 352 4.48 15.13 13.92
N ILE A 353 5.57 14.39 14.16
CA ILE A 353 5.80 13.09 13.55
C ILE A 353 4.65 12.14 13.88
N ASN A 354 3.96 11.69 12.83
CA ASN A 354 2.89 10.69 12.89
C ASN A 354 3.30 9.36 12.22
N LYS A 355 4.28 9.39 11.30
CA LYS A 355 4.84 8.21 10.64
C LYS A 355 6.35 8.22 10.76
N LEU A 356 6.91 7.24 11.47
CA LEU A 356 8.35 7.11 11.71
C LEU A 356 8.82 5.72 11.28
N PHE A 357 9.58 5.66 10.19
CA PHE A 357 10.18 4.44 9.67
C PHE A 357 11.70 4.53 9.80
N CYS A 358 12.26 3.75 10.71
CA CYS A 358 13.68 3.69 11.01
C CYS A 358 14.17 2.24 11.11
N GLU A 359 13.53 1.31 10.39
CA GLU A 359 13.95 -0.09 10.35
C GLU A 359 15.36 -0.28 9.78
N ARG A 360 16.03 -1.38 10.15
CA ARG A 360 17.33 -1.77 9.60
C ARG A 360 18.45 -0.76 9.87
N ASN A 361 18.46 -0.15 11.04
CA ASN A 361 19.53 0.74 11.48
C ASN A 361 20.35 0.07 12.62
N GLU A 362 21.22 0.82 13.28
CA GLU A 362 22.03 0.35 14.41
C GLU A 362 21.59 1.02 15.73
N LEU A 363 20.33 1.47 15.82
CA LEU A 363 19.84 2.26 16.95
C LEU A 363 19.87 1.44 18.24
N THR A 364 20.48 1.98 19.29
CA THR A 364 20.47 1.37 20.64
C THR A 364 19.45 2.01 21.57
N GLU A 365 19.08 3.26 21.29
CA GLU A 365 18.13 4.07 22.04
C GLU A 365 17.29 4.91 21.08
N LEU A 366 16.05 5.20 21.46
CA LEU A 366 15.16 6.11 20.74
C LEU A 366 14.14 6.73 21.71
N ASP A 367 14.16 8.05 21.87
CA ASP A 367 13.22 8.77 22.72
C ASP A 367 11.92 9.09 21.96
N LEU A 368 10.84 8.38 22.28
CA LEU A 368 9.50 8.62 21.74
C LEU A 368 8.64 9.54 22.63
N THR A 369 9.16 10.02 23.76
CA THR A 369 8.38 10.87 24.70
C THR A 369 8.06 12.26 24.10
N LYS A 370 8.73 12.62 22.99
CA LYS A 370 8.53 13.87 22.25
C LYS A 370 7.74 13.71 20.96
N THR A 371 7.19 12.52 20.67
CA THR A 371 6.42 12.25 19.44
C THR A 371 4.94 11.91 19.75
N PRO A 372 4.17 12.83 20.36
CA PRO A 372 2.81 12.53 20.83
C PRO A 372 1.79 12.24 19.71
N LYS A 373 2.15 12.56 18.46
CA LYS A 373 1.33 12.33 17.25
C LYS A 373 1.64 11.00 16.56
N LEU A 374 2.58 10.21 17.07
CA LEU A 374 2.99 8.95 16.46
C LEU A 374 1.79 8.01 16.29
N LEU A 375 1.53 7.63 15.04
CA LEU A 375 0.43 6.78 14.59
C LEU A 375 0.98 5.44 14.08
N ASP A 376 2.02 5.50 13.25
CA ASP A 376 2.61 4.34 12.57
C ASP A 376 4.13 4.36 12.79
N PHE A 377 4.63 3.30 13.43
CA PHE A 377 6.02 3.20 13.85
C PHE A 377 6.65 1.89 13.39
N ILE A 378 7.74 1.98 12.64
CA ILE A 378 8.47 0.81 12.14
C ILE A 378 9.94 0.96 12.49
N ALA A 379 10.44 0.09 13.36
CA ALA A 379 11.80 0.11 13.89
C ALA A 379 12.41 -1.29 13.99
N PHE A 380 11.90 -2.26 13.23
CA PHE A 380 12.46 -3.62 13.24
C PHE A 380 13.91 -3.67 12.74
N GLU A 381 14.64 -4.73 13.07
CA GLU A 381 16.06 -4.92 12.72
C GLU A 381 16.91 -3.72 13.20
N ASN A 382 16.96 -3.52 14.53
CA ASN A 382 17.80 -2.52 15.21
C ASN A 382 18.48 -3.17 16.45
N ASN A 383 19.13 -2.37 17.30
CA ASN A 383 19.73 -2.81 18.57
C ASN A 383 19.02 -2.19 19.78
N LEU A 384 17.74 -1.83 19.66
CA LEU A 384 17.00 -1.14 20.72
C LEU A 384 16.87 -2.05 21.93
N THR A 385 17.12 -1.49 23.11
CA THR A 385 17.02 -2.21 24.39
C THR A 385 15.81 -1.80 25.21
N SER A 386 15.23 -0.64 24.92
CA SER A 386 14.05 -0.12 25.58
C SER A 386 13.32 0.89 24.69
N LEU A 387 12.02 1.03 24.91
CA LEU A 387 11.16 2.03 24.30
C LEU A 387 10.09 2.46 25.31
N ASP A 388 9.65 3.71 25.21
CA ASP A 388 8.55 4.25 26.01
C ASP A 388 7.50 4.91 25.10
N PHE A 389 6.32 4.31 25.03
CA PHE A 389 5.18 4.80 24.25
C PHE A 389 4.24 5.71 25.06
N SER A 390 4.64 6.15 26.26
CA SER A 390 3.78 6.89 27.19
C SER A 390 3.22 8.18 26.59
N ALA A 391 3.96 8.85 25.70
CA ALA A 391 3.49 10.03 24.98
C ALA A 391 2.63 9.72 23.74
N CYS A 392 2.78 8.53 23.14
CA CYS A 392 2.24 8.13 21.83
C CYS A 392 0.76 7.73 21.89
N LYS A 393 -0.12 8.67 22.29
CA LYS A 393 -1.55 8.38 22.53
C LYS A 393 -2.34 8.05 21.26
N GLN A 394 -1.78 8.30 20.08
CA GLN A 394 -2.43 8.08 18.79
C GLN A 394 -1.92 6.83 18.07
N LEU A 395 -1.05 6.04 18.71
CA LEU A 395 -0.45 4.85 18.10
C LEU A 395 -1.54 3.91 17.57
N GLN A 396 -1.40 3.50 16.31
CA GLN A 396 -2.28 2.56 15.62
C GLN A 396 -1.53 1.29 15.20
N TYR A 397 -0.23 1.39 14.92
CA TYR A 397 0.60 0.28 14.49
C TYR A 397 2.04 0.47 14.98
N ALA A 398 2.69 -0.62 15.40
CA ALA A 398 4.09 -0.63 15.72
C ALA A 398 4.75 -1.94 15.29
N ASP A 399 5.98 -1.85 14.77
CA ASP A 399 6.85 -2.99 14.52
C ASP A 399 8.23 -2.74 15.13
N ILE A 400 8.58 -3.52 16.15
CA ILE A 400 9.85 -3.46 16.88
C ILE A 400 10.56 -4.82 16.90
N SER A 401 10.15 -5.74 16.03
CA SER A 401 10.77 -7.06 15.92
C SER A 401 12.26 -6.97 15.59
N VAL A 402 13.01 -8.04 15.86
CA VAL A 402 14.46 -8.14 15.62
C VAL A 402 15.21 -6.96 16.27
N ASN A 403 15.07 -6.88 17.60
CA ASN A 403 15.78 -5.93 18.46
C ASN A 403 16.39 -6.68 19.66
N ALA A 404 16.89 -5.95 20.67
CA ALA A 404 17.51 -6.51 21.87
C ALA A 404 16.74 -6.13 23.15
N ILE A 405 15.40 -6.20 23.10
CA ILE A 405 14.51 -5.80 24.19
C ILE A 405 14.30 -6.98 25.14
N ASP A 406 14.89 -6.91 26.33
CA ASP A 406 14.74 -7.96 27.33
C ASP A 406 13.34 -8.02 27.97
N GLU A 407 13.09 -9.05 28.78
CA GLU A 407 11.82 -9.23 29.49
C GLU A 407 11.42 -8.00 30.31
N HIS A 408 12.36 -7.34 30.99
CA HIS A 408 12.03 -6.19 31.84
C HIS A 408 11.65 -4.96 31.02
N ALA A 409 12.42 -4.67 29.98
CA ALA A 409 12.13 -3.58 29.06
C ALA A 409 10.82 -3.81 28.29
N MET A 410 10.53 -5.05 27.91
CA MET A 410 9.26 -5.40 27.27
C MET A 410 8.06 -5.13 28.19
N GLN A 411 8.21 -5.34 29.50
CA GLN A 411 7.17 -4.98 30.48
C GLN A 411 6.86 -3.48 30.43
N VAL A 412 7.90 -2.63 30.38
CA VAL A 412 7.74 -1.17 30.26
C VAL A 412 7.03 -0.79 28.95
N ILE A 413 7.35 -1.46 27.84
CA ILE A 413 6.72 -1.23 26.55
C ILE A 413 5.21 -1.54 26.62
N VAL A 414 4.84 -2.76 27.04
CA VAL A 414 3.41 -3.14 27.09
C VAL A 414 2.63 -2.32 28.13
N GLU A 415 3.29 -1.77 29.15
CA GLU A 415 2.69 -0.85 30.12
C GLU A 415 2.56 0.58 29.60
N SER A 416 3.44 1.02 28.70
CA SER A 416 3.43 2.39 28.15
C SER A 416 2.53 2.56 26.92
N ILE A 417 2.30 1.51 26.12
CA ILE A 417 1.40 1.59 24.96
C ILE A 417 -0.01 2.04 25.36
N PRO A 418 -0.71 2.85 24.52
CA PRO A 418 -2.03 3.36 24.87
C PRO A 418 -3.08 2.25 24.87
N LYS A 419 -4.24 2.51 25.48
CA LYS A 419 -5.43 1.69 25.20
C LYS A 419 -5.82 1.88 23.74
N PHE A 420 -5.82 0.81 22.96
CA PHE A 420 -6.09 0.85 21.54
C PHE A 420 -7.49 1.40 21.27
N LYS A 421 -7.55 2.33 20.31
CA LYS A 421 -8.78 2.86 19.74
C LYS A 421 -8.52 3.08 18.27
N LEU A 422 -9.29 2.40 17.42
CA LEU A 422 -9.22 2.60 15.97
C LEU A 422 -9.57 4.06 15.63
N LEU A 423 -8.66 4.74 14.94
CA LEU A 423 -8.83 6.13 14.49
C LEU A 423 -9.23 6.21 13.02
N ASP A 424 -8.74 5.28 12.20
CA ASP A 424 -8.98 5.21 10.76
C ASP A 424 -9.37 3.77 10.37
N PRO A 425 -10.62 3.52 9.94
CA PRO A 425 -11.07 2.18 9.54
C PRO A 425 -10.43 1.68 8.23
N THR A 426 -9.79 2.55 7.46
CA THR A 426 -9.07 2.16 6.24
C THR A 426 -7.68 1.62 6.54
N PHE A 427 -7.15 1.83 7.75
CA PHE A 427 -5.85 1.30 8.14
C PHE A 427 -5.96 -0.17 8.58
N LEU A 428 -5.88 -1.08 7.62
CA LEU A 428 -6.13 -2.51 7.82
C LEU A 428 -5.18 -3.20 8.83
N ALA A 429 -3.99 -2.65 9.06
CA ALA A 429 -3.04 -3.18 10.03
C ALA A 429 -3.21 -2.61 11.45
N ALA A 430 -4.12 -1.65 11.65
CA ALA A 430 -4.29 -1.00 12.94
C ALA A 430 -4.66 -2.00 14.05
N GLY A 431 -4.05 -1.82 15.23
CA GLY A 431 -4.21 -2.70 16.39
C GLY A 431 -3.17 -3.82 16.45
N ARG A 432 -2.38 -4.02 15.39
CA ARG A 432 -1.25 -4.96 15.38
C ARG A 432 -0.01 -4.29 15.97
N PHE A 433 0.68 -5.05 16.82
CA PHE A 433 1.98 -4.70 17.38
C PHE A 433 2.94 -5.86 17.11
N ILE A 434 3.78 -5.74 16.08
CA ILE A 434 4.77 -6.76 15.75
C ILE A 434 5.95 -6.57 16.72
N ALA A 435 6.06 -7.47 17.68
CA ALA A 435 7.04 -7.33 18.76
C ALA A 435 8.20 -8.33 18.63
N ILE A 436 8.02 -9.39 17.85
CA ILE A 436 9.00 -10.46 17.70
C ILE A 436 8.97 -11.02 16.27
N ASP A 437 10.07 -11.57 15.79
CA ASP A 437 10.13 -12.46 14.62
C ASP A 437 10.94 -13.71 14.95
N ILE A 438 10.28 -14.81 15.30
CA ILE A 438 10.95 -16.05 15.72
C ILE A 438 11.61 -16.81 14.57
N ALA A 439 11.32 -16.45 13.32
CA ALA A 439 11.96 -17.04 12.15
C ALA A 439 13.35 -16.43 11.92
N GLU A 440 13.62 -15.24 12.46
CA GLU A 440 14.87 -14.51 12.31
C GLU A 440 15.86 -14.89 13.43
N GLY A 441 17.04 -15.39 13.04
CA GLY A 441 18.05 -15.89 13.99
C GLY A 441 18.69 -14.80 14.88
N GLU A 442 18.53 -13.53 14.52
CA GLU A 442 19.05 -12.39 15.28
C GLU A 442 18.02 -11.78 16.26
N GLU A 443 16.80 -12.33 16.33
CA GLU A 443 15.78 -11.89 17.26
C GLU A 443 16.19 -12.14 18.71
N LYS A 444 16.26 -11.07 19.51
CA LYS A 444 16.65 -11.09 20.92
C LYS A 444 15.59 -10.47 21.83
N ASN A 445 14.43 -10.08 21.29
CA ASN A 445 13.31 -9.66 22.10
C ASN A 445 12.77 -10.83 22.93
N ASP A 446 12.63 -10.67 24.25
CA ASP A 446 12.03 -11.67 25.13
C ASP A 446 10.65 -11.19 25.61
N ILE A 447 9.62 -11.91 25.18
CA ILE A 447 8.23 -11.55 25.42
C ILE A 447 7.50 -12.74 26.01
N THR A 448 6.87 -12.51 27.14
CA THR A 448 6.17 -13.53 27.91
C THR A 448 4.66 -13.52 27.70
N ASP A 449 3.99 -14.63 28.04
CA ASP A 449 2.53 -14.75 27.98
C ASP A 449 1.79 -13.74 28.88
N ARG A 450 2.43 -13.28 29.97
CA ARG A 450 1.90 -12.22 30.84
C ARG A 450 1.91 -10.86 30.14
N GLN A 451 2.99 -10.53 29.45
CA GLN A 451 3.12 -9.27 28.71
C GLN A 451 2.14 -9.21 27.52
N VAL A 452 1.95 -10.34 26.83
CA VAL A 452 0.90 -10.48 25.82
C VAL A 452 -0.47 -10.15 26.42
N LYS A 453 -0.82 -10.71 27.59
CA LYS A 453 -2.09 -10.41 28.27
C LYS A 453 -2.24 -8.93 28.63
N VAL A 454 -1.18 -8.25 29.06
CA VAL A 454 -1.21 -6.80 29.36
C VAL A 454 -1.60 -6.00 28.11
N ALA A 455 -0.95 -6.28 26.98
CA ALA A 455 -1.22 -5.59 25.73
C ALA A 455 -2.61 -5.94 25.15
N THR A 456 -3.02 -7.21 25.19
CA THR A 456 -4.38 -7.62 24.80
C THR A 456 -5.46 -7.01 25.68
N GLY A 457 -5.21 -6.85 26.99
CA GLY A 457 -6.11 -6.11 27.89
C GLY A 457 -6.27 -4.63 27.51
N LYS A 458 -5.32 -4.07 26.76
CA LYS A 458 -5.40 -2.74 26.16
C LYS A 458 -5.98 -2.72 24.75
N GLY A 459 -6.35 -3.87 24.18
CA GLY A 459 -6.94 -3.99 22.84
C GLY A 459 -5.92 -4.11 21.71
N TRP A 460 -4.65 -4.40 22.02
CA TRP A 460 -3.60 -4.66 21.04
C TRP A 460 -3.44 -6.17 20.79
N GLU A 461 -3.11 -6.52 19.55
CA GLU A 461 -2.72 -7.87 19.18
C GLU A 461 -1.20 -7.91 18.98
N LEU A 462 -0.49 -8.65 19.84
CA LEU A 462 0.95 -8.85 19.69
C LEU A 462 1.20 -9.92 18.64
N MET A 463 2.06 -9.59 17.68
CA MET A 463 2.29 -10.39 16.48
C MET A 463 3.75 -10.83 16.38
N ASN A 464 3.93 -11.96 15.72
CA ASN A 464 5.19 -12.54 15.27
C ASN A 464 5.35 -12.31 13.74
N GLY A 465 6.48 -11.71 13.32
CA GLY A 465 6.76 -11.24 11.96
C GLY A 465 6.80 -12.31 10.85
N ASN A 466 7.36 -13.50 11.14
CA ASN A 466 7.29 -14.71 10.31
C ASN A 466 7.66 -14.56 8.81
N ALA A 467 8.52 -13.60 8.43
CA ALA A 467 8.95 -13.39 7.04
C ALA A 467 7.80 -13.39 5.99
N GLY A 468 6.59 -12.98 6.40
CA GLY A 468 5.34 -13.13 5.64
C GLY A 468 4.17 -12.37 6.28
N ASP A 469 2.99 -12.99 6.36
CA ASP A 469 1.84 -12.41 7.07
C ASP A 469 2.00 -12.61 8.59
N PRO A 470 2.07 -11.53 9.39
CA PRO A 470 2.26 -11.63 10.82
C PRO A 470 1.17 -12.47 11.48
N GLN A 471 1.55 -13.31 12.44
CA GLN A 471 0.63 -14.18 13.18
C GLN A 471 0.58 -13.78 14.66
N PRO A 472 -0.55 -13.99 15.37
CA PRO A 472 -0.61 -13.71 16.80
C PRO A 472 0.46 -14.49 17.57
N TYR A 473 1.17 -13.80 18.45
CA TYR A 473 2.24 -14.38 19.27
C TYR A 473 1.72 -14.70 20.67
N PRO A 474 1.76 -15.97 21.13
CA PRO A 474 1.21 -16.36 22.44
C PRO A 474 2.08 -15.93 23.62
N GLY A 475 3.32 -15.50 23.38
CA GLY A 475 4.30 -15.27 24.45
C GLY A 475 5.07 -16.54 24.81
N ARG A 476 6.31 -16.38 25.26
CA ARG A 476 7.03 -17.42 26.01
C ARG A 476 6.26 -17.69 27.29
N SER A 477 6.00 -18.96 27.58
CA SER A 477 5.30 -19.35 28.82
C SER A 477 6.08 -18.89 30.05
N THR A 478 5.51 -17.98 30.85
CA THR A 478 5.97 -17.72 32.24
C THR A 478 5.54 -18.80 33.22
N VAL A 479 4.78 -19.79 32.77
CA VAL A 479 4.65 -21.04 33.52
C VAL A 479 5.99 -21.74 33.39
N SER A 480 6.92 -21.37 34.26
CA SER A 480 7.98 -22.30 34.58
C SER A 480 7.31 -23.55 35.15
N VAL A 481 7.74 -24.73 34.69
CA VAL A 481 7.71 -25.91 35.54
C VAL A 481 8.70 -25.60 36.67
N THR A 482 8.23 -24.79 37.61
CA THR A 482 8.68 -24.77 38.98
C THR A 482 7.43 -25.03 39.80
N GLN A 483 6.84 -26.21 39.57
CA GLN A 483 6.56 -26.97 40.77
C GLN A 483 7.96 -27.25 41.33
N LEU A 484 8.40 -26.45 42.30
CA LEU A 484 9.11 -27.08 43.41
C LEU A 484 8.13 -28.17 43.85
N ALA A 485 8.29 -29.36 43.30
CA ALA A 485 7.88 -30.52 44.03
C ALA A 485 8.76 -30.44 45.27
N THR A 486 8.24 -29.83 46.34
CA THR A 486 8.59 -30.29 47.66
C THR A 486 8.36 -31.79 47.58
N THR A 487 9.45 -32.55 47.46
CA THR A 487 9.42 -33.99 47.38
C THR A 487 8.65 -34.44 48.61
N GLU A 488 7.43 -34.94 48.44
CA GLU A 488 6.67 -35.43 49.58
C GLU A 488 7.32 -36.72 50.08
N THR A 489 7.30 -36.90 51.41
CA THR A 489 7.76 -38.14 52.03
C THR A 489 6.93 -39.31 51.48
N ALA A 490 7.58 -40.31 50.91
CA ALA A 490 6.94 -41.46 50.30
C ALA A 490 7.66 -42.75 50.66
N ILE A 491 6.89 -43.83 50.78
CA ILE A 491 7.42 -45.16 51.10
C ILE A 491 6.87 -46.15 50.08
N TYR A 492 7.74 -46.99 49.53
CA TYR A 492 7.34 -48.09 48.67
C TYR A 492 8.14 -49.36 48.96
N TYR A 493 7.47 -50.51 48.91
CA TYR A 493 8.09 -51.82 49.10
C TYR A 493 8.41 -52.43 47.73
N ASN A 494 9.65 -52.86 47.54
CA ASN A 494 10.07 -53.61 46.37
C ASN A 494 10.17 -55.10 46.72
N SER A 495 9.35 -55.92 46.08
CA SER A 495 9.32 -57.36 46.33
C SER A 495 10.51 -58.11 45.72
N ALA A 496 11.26 -57.50 44.79
CA ALA A 496 12.36 -58.17 44.10
C ALA A 496 13.63 -58.27 44.96
N ASP A 497 13.85 -57.29 45.84
CA ASP A 497 15.01 -57.22 46.75
C ASP A 497 14.60 -57.22 48.24
N GLU A 498 13.30 -57.37 48.50
CA GLU A 498 12.67 -57.34 49.82
C GLU A 498 13.01 -56.10 50.64
N ARG A 499 13.13 -54.94 49.98
CA ARG A 499 13.47 -53.67 50.62
C ARG A 499 12.31 -52.68 50.61
N LEU A 500 12.22 -51.93 51.70
CA LEU A 500 11.35 -50.78 51.84
C LEU A 500 12.16 -49.52 51.51
N TYR A 501 11.83 -48.87 50.41
CA TYR A 501 12.46 -47.63 49.99
C TYR A 501 11.68 -46.47 50.60
N VAL A 502 12.43 -45.54 51.19
CA VAL A 502 11.87 -44.39 51.90
C VAL A 502 12.53 -43.16 51.30
N ARG A 503 11.70 -42.26 50.77
CA ARG A 503 12.13 -40.96 50.30
C ARG A 503 11.61 -39.95 51.28
N LEU A 504 12.48 -39.33 52.07
CA LEU A 504 12.11 -38.21 52.95
C LEU A 504 11.98 -36.92 52.14
N ALA A 505 11.08 -36.04 52.57
CA ALA A 505 11.03 -34.68 52.04
C ALA A 505 12.33 -33.92 52.37
N GLU A 506 12.81 -33.10 51.43
CA GLU A 506 14.07 -32.34 51.59
C GLU A 506 14.11 -31.48 52.86
N THR A 507 12.95 -31.08 53.38
CA THR A 507 12.80 -30.26 54.59
C THR A 507 12.74 -31.06 55.89
N MET A 508 12.66 -32.39 55.86
CA MET A 508 12.68 -33.22 57.08
C MET A 508 14.12 -33.50 57.52
N PRO A 509 14.49 -33.25 58.80
CA PRO A 509 15.75 -33.73 59.36
C PRO A 509 15.71 -35.26 59.50
N ALA A 510 16.86 -35.88 59.80
CA ALA A 510 16.93 -37.29 60.17
C ALA A 510 15.89 -37.61 61.24
N THR A 511 15.04 -38.60 60.99
CA THR A 511 13.84 -38.89 61.76
C THR A 511 13.76 -40.35 62.15
N LEU A 512 13.06 -40.66 63.23
CA LEU A 512 12.83 -42.05 63.62
C LEU A 512 11.80 -42.69 62.69
N LEU A 513 12.20 -43.78 62.02
CA LEU A 513 11.33 -44.64 61.24
C LEU A 513 11.02 -45.90 62.04
N LYS A 514 9.73 -46.22 62.14
CA LYS A 514 9.25 -47.42 62.84
C LYS A 514 8.39 -48.29 61.95
N VAL A 515 8.54 -49.61 62.05
CA VAL A 515 7.68 -50.59 61.36
C VAL A 515 6.91 -51.37 62.41
N TYR A 516 5.60 -51.44 62.25
CA TYR A 516 4.68 -52.15 63.12
C TYR A 516 3.99 -53.30 62.38
N ALA A 517 3.75 -54.40 63.10
CA ALA A 517 2.79 -55.42 62.68
C ALA A 517 1.37 -54.82 62.65
N ALA A 518 0.45 -55.45 61.89
CA ALA A 518 -0.96 -55.07 61.92
C ALA A 518 -1.61 -55.17 63.31
N SER A 519 -1.02 -55.92 64.24
CA SER A 519 -1.42 -56.01 65.65
C SER A 519 -1.01 -54.78 66.49
N GLY A 520 -0.17 -53.89 65.95
CA GLY A 520 0.40 -52.73 66.66
C GLY A 520 1.73 -53.00 67.39
N GLU A 521 2.28 -54.22 67.28
CA GLU A 521 3.60 -54.55 67.81
C GLU A 521 4.72 -53.88 66.97
N GLU A 522 5.67 -53.21 67.62
CA GLU A 522 6.83 -52.59 66.98
C GLU A 522 7.86 -53.66 66.59
N LEU A 523 8.15 -53.77 65.29
CA LEU A 523 9.03 -54.78 64.71
C LEU A 523 10.42 -54.22 64.39
N LEU A 524 10.49 -52.92 64.11
CA LEU A 524 11.73 -52.20 63.77
C LEU A 524 11.59 -50.74 64.20
N SER A 525 12.68 -50.16 64.73
CA SER A 525 12.81 -48.73 64.99
C SER A 525 14.24 -48.28 64.76
N GLU A 526 14.46 -47.42 63.76
CA GLU A 526 15.79 -46.97 63.35
C GLU A 526 15.75 -45.50 62.92
N VAL A 527 16.84 -44.76 63.12
CA VAL A 527 16.95 -43.38 62.64
C VAL A 527 17.25 -43.40 61.15
N TYR A 528 16.46 -42.68 60.38
CA TYR A 528 16.53 -42.66 58.92
C TYR A 528 16.78 -41.23 58.44
N ASP A 529 17.76 -41.04 57.56
CA ASP A 529 18.12 -39.75 56.97
C ASP A 529 18.01 -39.75 55.44
N GLN A 530 18.49 -38.70 54.78
CA GLN A 530 18.37 -38.55 53.33
C GLN A 530 19.44 -39.33 52.53
N ASP A 531 20.51 -39.79 53.18
CA ASP A 531 21.58 -40.55 52.53
C ASP A 531 21.24 -42.06 52.49
N ASP A 532 20.40 -42.52 53.42
CA ASP A 532 19.82 -43.86 53.41
C ASP A 532 18.62 -43.95 52.45
N SER A 533 18.68 -44.87 51.48
CA SER A 533 17.67 -44.99 50.42
C SER A 533 16.71 -46.18 50.58
N SER A 534 17.05 -47.15 51.44
CA SER A 534 16.15 -48.29 51.74
C SER A 534 16.47 -49.04 53.03
N ILE A 535 15.50 -49.80 53.53
CA ILE A 535 15.62 -50.71 54.68
C ILE A 535 15.31 -52.13 54.22
N TYR A 536 16.16 -53.10 54.57
CA TYR A 536 15.87 -54.51 54.30
C TYR A 536 14.82 -55.05 55.26
N VAL A 537 13.72 -55.57 54.72
CA VAL A 537 12.58 -56.11 55.49
C VAL A 537 12.27 -57.57 55.12
N GLY A 538 13.23 -58.26 54.47
CA GLY A 538 13.05 -59.65 54.03
C GLY A 538 12.83 -60.66 55.16
N TYR A 539 13.34 -60.37 56.36
CA TYR A 539 13.10 -61.20 57.54
C TYR A 539 11.66 -61.14 58.07
N LEU A 540 10.85 -60.16 57.65
CA LEU A 540 9.44 -60.08 58.03
C LEU A 540 8.61 -61.14 57.28
N PRO A 541 7.64 -61.81 57.94
CA PRO A 541 6.74 -62.76 57.26
C PRO A 541 5.82 -62.06 56.24
N GLN A 542 5.14 -62.82 55.37
CA GLN A 542 4.10 -62.25 54.50
C GLN A 542 2.96 -61.67 55.32
N GLY A 543 2.53 -60.45 54.99
CA GLY A 543 1.56 -59.72 55.80
C GLY A 543 1.49 -58.23 55.51
N ALA A 544 0.57 -57.54 56.18
CA ALA A 544 0.43 -56.09 56.12
C ALA A 544 1.13 -55.42 57.31
N TYR A 545 1.85 -54.35 57.03
CA TYR A 545 2.65 -53.61 58.01
C TYR A 545 2.35 -52.12 57.93
N ILE A 546 2.51 -51.44 59.06
CA ILE A 546 2.39 -49.98 59.17
C ILE A 546 3.79 -49.42 59.36
N VAL A 547 4.16 -48.41 58.58
CA VAL A 547 5.45 -47.73 58.67
C VAL A 547 5.19 -46.30 59.10
N GLN A 548 5.74 -45.91 60.24
CA GLN A 548 5.63 -44.56 60.75
C GLN A 548 6.93 -43.79 60.48
N VAL A 549 6.80 -42.59 59.93
CA VAL A 549 7.89 -41.64 59.70
C VAL A 549 7.46 -40.30 60.27
N GLY A 550 8.04 -39.90 61.40
CA GLY A 550 7.54 -38.77 62.19
C GLY A 550 6.09 -39.00 62.63
N ASP A 551 5.21 -38.03 62.34
CA ASP A 551 3.79 -38.10 62.69
C ASP A 551 2.91 -38.77 61.61
N THR A 552 3.51 -39.20 60.49
CA THR A 552 2.78 -39.77 59.35
C THR A 552 2.96 -41.30 59.29
N THR A 553 1.88 -42.02 58.98
CA THR A 553 1.89 -43.48 58.83
C THR A 553 1.55 -43.90 57.41
N TYR A 554 2.32 -44.85 56.88
CA TYR A 554 2.17 -45.48 55.59
C TYR A 554 1.87 -46.97 55.78
N LYS A 555 1.23 -47.60 54.79
CA LYS A 555 0.98 -49.04 54.81
C LYS A 555 1.71 -49.70 53.66
N PHE A 556 2.37 -50.82 53.91
CA PHE A 556 2.82 -51.72 52.85
C PHE A 556 2.38 -53.15 53.13
N VAL A 557 2.32 -53.96 52.06
CA VAL A 557 1.95 -55.37 52.12
C VAL A 557 3.08 -56.18 51.53
N LYS A 558 3.71 -57.02 52.35
CA LYS A 558 4.68 -58.02 51.91
C LYS A 558 3.91 -59.21 51.36
N ARG A 559 3.94 -59.39 50.05
CA ARG A 559 3.25 -60.48 49.33
C ARG A 559 4.13 -61.70 49.14
#